data_AF-A0A0B2QL46-F1
#
_entry.id   AF-A0A0B2QL46-F1
#
_cell.length_a   1.000
_cell.length_b   1.000
_cell.length_c   1.000
_cell.angle_alpha   90.00
_cell.angle_beta   90.00
_cell.angle_gamma   90.00
#
_symmetry.space_group_name_H-M   'P 1'
#
loop_
_entity.id
_entity.type
_entity.pdbx_description
1 polymer ?
#
loop_
_entity_poly.entity_id
_entity_poly.type
_entity_poly.pdbx_seq_one_letter_code
_entity_poly.pdbx_strand_id
1 'polypeptide(L)'
;MPLFDTKSNDDRIWNLTSNDIYFVHSTYFLFGKSLFHDSSEATLGNWKQLWALKIPPKIKHLLWGILRNCLPTRVRLRDKGVQCPLTCSHCNNNLENSWHIFFECADAI
;
A
#
# COMPACT_ATOMS: atom_id res chain seq x y z
N MET A 1 -19.69 -13.84 11.69
CA MET A 1 -18.91 -15.08 11.85
C MET A 1 -18.79 -15.33 13.35
N PRO A 2 -19.37 -16.40 13.92
CA PRO A 2 -19.22 -16.68 15.34
C PRO A 2 -17.85 -17.32 15.59
N LEU A 3 -17.14 -16.86 16.62
CA LEU A 3 -15.87 -17.43 17.07
C LEU A 3 -16.16 -18.73 17.82
N PHE A 4 -15.39 -19.77 17.52
CA PHE A 4 -15.46 -21.06 18.21
C PHE A 4 -15.05 -20.92 19.68
N ASP A 5 -15.79 -21.56 20.58
CA ASP A 5 -15.49 -21.64 22.02
C ASP A 5 -14.42 -22.71 22.27
N THR A 6 -13.15 -22.32 22.09
CA THR A 6 -12.02 -23.15 22.52
C THR A 6 -11.56 -22.69 23.90
N LYS A 7 -11.82 -23.51 24.93
CA LYS A 7 -11.29 -23.38 26.30
C LYS A 7 -9.79 -23.66 26.40
N SER A 8 -8.98 -23.05 25.55
CA SER A 8 -7.53 -23.01 25.71
C SER A 8 -7.17 -21.72 26.42
N ASN A 9 -6.35 -21.78 27.47
CA ASN A 9 -5.76 -20.57 28.02
C ASN A 9 -4.85 -19.94 26.95
N ASP A 10 -4.96 -18.62 26.79
CA ASP A 10 -4.08 -17.89 25.87
C ASP A 10 -2.64 -17.91 26.39
N ASP A 11 -1.73 -18.44 25.58
CA ASP A 11 -0.30 -18.37 25.83
C ASP A 11 0.30 -17.10 25.21
N ARG A 12 1.12 -16.39 25.99
CA ARG A 12 1.87 -15.23 25.49
C ARG A 12 3.10 -15.70 24.74
N ILE A 13 3.00 -15.80 23.42
CA ILE A 13 4.11 -16.19 22.55
C ILE A 13 4.79 -14.92 21.99
N TRP A 14 6.09 -14.74 22.25
CA TRP A 14 6.90 -13.64 21.71
C TRP A 14 8.25 -14.14 21.19
N ASN A 15 8.31 -14.52 19.91
CA ASN A 15 9.48 -15.18 19.32
C ASN A 15 10.50 -14.21 18.69
N LEU A 16 10.39 -12.91 18.96
CA LEU A 16 11.15 -11.85 18.30
C LEU A 16 12.30 -11.30 19.16
N THR A 17 12.32 -11.60 20.46
CA THR A 17 13.46 -11.33 21.35
C THR A 17 13.87 -12.61 22.05
N SER A 18 15.17 -12.81 22.28
CA SER A 18 15.74 -14.02 22.86
C SER A 18 15.35 -14.30 24.32
N ASN A 19 14.64 -13.37 24.97
CA ASN A 19 14.33 -13.42 26.39
C ASN A 19 12.83 -13.67 26.65
N ASP A 20 12.02 -13.96 25.62
CA ASP A 20 10.56 -14.16 25.68
C ASP A 20 9.76 -13.01 26.32
N ILE A 21 10.41 -11.87 26.60
CA ILE A 21 9.80 -10.69 27.20
C ILE A 21 9.53 -9.66 26.11
N TYR A 22 8.27 -9.27 26.01
CA TYR A 22 7.82 -8.18 25.15
C TYR A 22 8.19 -6.82 25.75
N PHE A 23 8.94 -6.01 24.99
CA PHE A 23 9.17 -4.60 25.29
C PHE A 23 8.80 -3.75 24.09
N VAL A 24 7.84 -2.83 24.26
CA VAL A 24 7.37 -1.93 23.19
C VAL A 24 8.55 -1.29 22.43
N HIS A 25 9.56 -0.77 23.14
CA HIS A 25 10.73 -0.14 22.54
C HIS A 25 11.55 -1.08 21.62
N SER A 26 11.88 -2.30 22.06
CA SER A 26 12.65 -3.24 21.25
C SER A 26 11.83 -3.75 20.06
N THR A 27 10.52 -3.92 20.23
CA THR A 27 9.62 -4.31 19.15
C THR A 27 9.56 -3.25 18.05
N TYR A 28 9.40 -1.96 18.40
CA TYR A 28 9.40 -0.87 17.42
C TYR A 28 10.74 -0.77 16.68
N PHE A 29 11.85 -1.00 17.36
CA PHE A 29 13.16 -1.02 16.72
C PHE A 29 13.32 -2.19 15.72
N LEU A 30 12.92 -3.40 16.11
CA LEU A 30 12.97 -4.59 15.26
C LEU A 30 12.02 -4.48 14.06
N PHE A 31 10.77 -4.06 14.29
CA PHE A 31 9.79 -3.83 13.25
C PHE A 31 10.16 -2.67 12.34
N GLY A 32 10.74 -1.59 12.89
CA GLY A 32 11.28 -0.52 12.07
C GLY A 32 12.35 -1.08 11.12
N LYS A 33 13.30 -1.85 11.64
CA LYS A 33 14.36 -2.43 10.81
C LYS A 33 13.80 -3.38 9.73
N SER A 34 12.79 -4.19 10.01
CA SER A 34 12.21 -5.11 9.02
C SER A 34 11.27 -4.42 8.02
N LEU A 35 10.43 -3.49 8.47
CA LEU A 35 9.46 -2.78 7.62
C LEU A 35 10.12 -1.75 6.70
N PHE A 36 11.23 -1.14 7.14
CA PHE A 36 11.94 -0.14 6.33
C PHE A 36 12.98 -0.76 5.38
N HIS A 37 13.42 -2.01 5.60
CA HIS A 37 14.38 -2.67 4.70
C HIS A 37 13.76 -3.05 3.34
N ASP A 38 12.46 -3.34 3.28
CA ASP A 38 11.74 -3.59 2.02
C ASP A 38 11.38 -2.32 1.24
N SER A 39 11.54 -1.13 1.85
CA SER A 39 11.14 0.12 1.21
C SER A 39 12.20 0.72 0.28
N SER A 40 13.42 0.18 0.28
CA SER A 40 14.52 0.65 -0.57
C SER A 40 14.53 0.09 -1.99
N GLU A 41 13.73 -0.94 -2.32
CA GLU A 41 13.79 -1.60 -3.63
C GLU A 41 12.83 -1.04 -4.71
N ALA A 42 12.21 0.13 -4.49
CA ALA A 42 11.42 0.77 -5.55
C ALA A 42 11.38 2.31 -5.44
N THR A 43 12.51 2.99 -5.28
CA THR A 43 12.55 4.44 -5.54
C THR A 43 12.66 4.69 -7.04
N LEU A 44 11.60 4.35 -7.77
CA LEU A 44 11.38 4.86 -9.12
C LEU A 44 11.03 6.36 -9.00
N GLY A 45 12.02 7.22 -8.87
CA GLY A 45 11.82 8.67 -8.98
C GLY A 45 12.61 9.54 -8.01
N ASN A 46 13.06 10.69 -8.52
CA ASN A 46 13.66 11.75 -7.72
C ASN A 46 12.56 12.55 -6.99
N TRP A 47 12.16 12.10 -5.80
CA TRP A 47 11.11 12.75 -5.01
C TRP A 47 11.43 14.21 -4.67
N LYS A 48 12.71 14.58 -4.56
CA LYS A 48 13.11 15.97 -4.31
C LYS A 48 12.61 16.89 -5.43
N GLN A 49 12.67 16.44 -6.68
CA GLN A 49 12.14 17.20 -7.82
C GLN A 49 10.63 17.34 -7.74
N LEU A 50 9.90 16.24 -7.44
CA LEU A 50 8.44 16.27 -7.31
C LEU A 50 8.00 17.30 -6.25
N TRP A 51 8.65 17.31 -5.09
CA TRP A 51 8.32 18.23 -4.01
C TRP A 51 8.74 19.68 -4.28
N ALA A 52 9.76 19.90 -5.12
CA ALA A 52 10.20 21.23 -5.53
C ALA A 52 9.28 21.90 -6.57
N LEU A 53 8.36 21.16 -7.21
CA LEU A 53 7.43 21.73 -8.19
C LEU A 53 6.58 22.86 -7.57
N LYS A 54 6.36 23.94 -8.33
CA LYS A 54 5.49 25.06 -7.92
C LYS A 54 4.02 24.79 -8.28
N ILE A 55 3.46 23.71 -7.73
CA ILE A 55 2.07 23.27 -7.95
C ILE A 55 1.35 23.09 -6.61
N PRO A 56 0.00 23.12 -6.58
CA PRO A 56 -0.76 22.87 -5.38
C PRO A 56 -0.37 21.55 -4.68
N PRO A 57 -0.27 21.52 -3.33
CA PRO A 57 0.11 20.32 -2.58
C PRO A 57 -0.73 19.08 -2.91
N LYS A 58 -2.03 19.27 -3.18
CA LYS A 58 -2.95 18.20 -3.59
C LYS A 58 -2.47 17.48 -4.85
N ILE A 59 -1.94 18.22 -5.83
CA ILE A 59 -1.43 17.65 -7.08
C ILE A 59 -0.11 16.92 -6.84
N LYS A 60 0.78 17.44 -5.98
CA LYS A 60 2.02 16.74 -5.61
C LYS A 60 1.73 15.37 -5.00
N HIS A 61 0.77 15.31 -4.06
CA HIS A 61 0.36 14.06 -3.44
C HIS A 61 -0.25 13.09 -4.45
N LEU A 62 -1.09 13.58 -5.38
CA LEU A 62 -1.64 12.76 -6.44
C LEU A 62 -0.54 12.17 -7.32
N LEU A 63 0.39 13.00 -7.81
CA LEU A 63 1.53 12.57 -8.63
C LEU A 63 2.42 11.57 -7.89
N TRP A 64 2.70 11.82 -6.62
CA TRP A 64 3.43 10.87 -5.78
C TRP A 64 2.72 9.51 -5.75
N GLY A 65 1.40 9.50 -5.59
CA GLY A 65 0.61 8.28 -5.56
C GLY A 65 0.58 7.53 -6.90
N ILE A 66 0.49 8.27 -8.00
CA ILE A 66 0.57 7.71 -9.37
C ILE A 66 1.93 7.05 -9.59
N LEU A 67 3.03 7.78 -9.30
CA LEU A 67 4.40 7.29 -9.51
C LEU A 67 4.75 6.10 -8.61
N ARG A 68 4.24 6.10 -7.37
CA ARG A 68 4.36 4.98 -6.43
C ARG A 68 3.39 3.84 -6.74
N ASN A 69 2.55 3.97 -7.76
CA ASN A 69 1.57 2.96 -8.14
C ASN A 69 0.66 2.54 -6.95
N CYS A 70 0.41 3.45 -6.01
CA CYS A 70 -0.28 3.16 -4.77
C CYS A 70 -1.75 3.60 -4.78
N LEU A 71 -2.24 4.09 -5.93
CA LEU A 71 -3.65 4.40 -6.10
C LEU A 71 -4.49 3.12 -6.12
N PRO A 72 -5.71 3.15 -5.56
CA PRO A 72 -6.58 1.99 -5.46
C PRO A 72 -7.28 1.72 -6.79
N THR A 73 -6.52 1.39 -7.85
CA THR A 73 -7.10 0.97 -9.13
C THR A 73 -7.52 -0.50 -9.05
N ARG A 74 -8.49 -0.94 -9.86
CA ARG A 74 -8.92 -2.36 -9.85
C ARG A 74 -7.77 -3.34 -10.09
N VAL A 75 -6.81 -3.00 -10.95
CA VAL A 75 -5.58 -3.81 -11.13
C VAL A 75 -4.83 -3.96 -9.80
N ARG A 76 -4.60 -2.86 -9.08
CA ARG A 76 -3.91 -2.88 -7.78
C ARG A 76 -4.69 -3.57 -6.66
N LEU A 77 -6.02 -3.47 -6.69
CA LEU A 77 -6.89 -4.18 -5.76
C LEU A 77 -6.83 -5.69 -6.01
N ARG A 78 -6.81 -6.12 -7.28
CA ARG A 78 -6.65 -7.53 -7.67
C ARG A 78 -5.29 -8.11 -7.29
N ASP A 79 -4.21 -7.34 -7.46
CA ASP A 79 -2.87 -7.74 -6.98
C ASP A 79 -2.87 -8.00 -5.46
N LYS A 80 -3.73 -7.29 -4.71
CA LYS A 80 -3.91 -7.43 -3.26
C LYS A 80 -4.95 -8.47 -2.85
N GLY A 81 -5.46 -9.27 -3.80
CA GLY A 81 -6.42 -10.34 -3.54
C GLY A 81 -7.87 -9.89 -3.40
N VAL A 82 -8.19 -8.62 -3.67
CA VAL A 82 -9.58 -8.15 -3.69
C VAL A 82 -10.26 -8.65 -4.95
N GLN A 83 -11.37 -9.39 -4.79
CA GLN A 83 -12.16 -9.87 -5.91
C GLN A 83 -12.98 -8.73 -6.51
N CYS A 84 -12.49 -8.13 -7.60
CA CYS A 84 -13.20 -7.12 -8.37
C CYS A 84 -12.97 -7.29 -9.89
N PRO A 85 -13.84 -6.71 -10.74
CA PRO A 85 -13.60 -6.61 -12.17
C PRO A 85 -12.28 -5.90 -12.44
N LEU A 86 -11.62 -6.20 -13.57
CA LEU A 86 -10.38 -5.53 -13.98
C LEU A 86 -10.60 -4.35 -14.93
N THR A 87 -11.77 -4.31 -15.57
CA THR A 87 -12.15 -3.26 -16.52
C THR A 87 -12.33 -1.91 -15.82
N CYS A 88 -12.13 -0.81 -16.52
CA CYS A 88 -12.35 0.53 -16.03
C CYS A 88 -13.80 0.77 -15.65
N SER A 89 -14.05 1.35 -14.48
CA SER A 89 -15.39 1.73 -14.04
C SER A 89 -16.05 2.83 -14.88
N HIS A 90 -15.26 3.64 -15.59
CA HIS A 90 -15.79 4.70 -16.46
C HIS A 90 -16.11 4.18 -17.87
N CYS A 91 -15.11 3.70 -18.62
CA CYS A 91 -15.32 3.28 -20.01
C CYS A 91 -15.74 1.81 -20.18
N ASN A 92 -15.64 0.98 -19.13
CA ASN A 92 -15.90 -0.48 -19.16
C ASN A 92 -15.16 -1.27 -20.24
N ASN A 93 -14.14 -0.69 -20.88
CA ASN A 93 -13.46 -1.27 -22.04
C ASN A 93 -12.03 -1.77 -21.72
N ASN A 94 -11.19 -0.89 -21.18
CA ASN A 94 -9.78 -1.18 -20.90
C ASN A 94 -9.52 -1.51 -19.41
N LEU A 95 -8.32 -1.99 -19.09
CA LEU A 95 -7.91 -2.26 -17.71
C LEU A 95 -7.85 -0.97 -16.86
N GLU A 96 -8.39 -1.03 -15.65
CA GLU A 96 -8.31 0.09 -14.71
C GLU A 96 -6.94 0.12 -14.01
N ASN A 97 -6.00 0.80 -14.65
CA ASN A 97 -4.72 1.17 -14.08
C ASN A 97 -4.57 2.70 -14.04
N SER A 98 -3.55 3.20 -13.34
CA SER A 98 -3.36 4.65 -13.16
C SER A 98 -3.20 5.34 -14.52
N TRP A 99 -2.45 4.75 -15.44
CA TRP A 99 -2.22 5.36 -16.76
C TRP A 99 -3.52 5.52 -17.55
N HIS A 100 -4.33 4.46 -17.60
CA HIS A 100 -5.61 4.47 -18.26
C HIS A 100 -6.54 5.53 -17.65
N ILE A 101 -6.70 5.55 -16.32
CA ILE A 101 -7.60 6.49 -15.63
C ILE A 101 -7.22 7.95 -15.92
N PHE A 102 -5.93 8.30 -15.93
CA PHE A 102 -5.50 9.70 -16.04
C PHE A 102 -5.21 10.17 -17.47
N PHE A 103 -4.88 9.28 -18.41
CA PHE A 103 -4.35 9.67 -19.72
C PHE A 103 -5.04 9.05 -20.93
N GLU A 104 -5.67 7.88 -20.81
CA GLU A 104 -6.23 7.16 -21.98
C GLU A 104 -7.74 6.95 -21.93
N CYS A 105 -8.36 7.05 -20.75
CA CYS A 105 -9.78 6.82 -20.60
C CYS A 105 -10.57 7.98 -21.24
N ALA A 106 -11.24 7.69 -22.35
CA ALA A 106 -12.06 8.66 -23.08
C ALA A 106 -13.19 9.25 -22.21
N ASP A 107 -13.64 8.51 -21.21
CA ASP A 107 -14.69 8.88 -20.28
C ASP A 107 -14.15 9.31 -18.91
N ALA A 108 -12.86 9.66 -18.81
CA ALA A 108 -12.30 10.26 -17.59
C ALA A 108 -12.90 11.65 -17.34
N ILE A 109 -13.35 11.90 -16.10
CA ILE A 109 -13.87 13.20 -15.64
C ILE A 109 -12.73 14.16 -15.34
#